data_AF-A0A959DDN6-F1
#
_entry.id   AF-A0A959DDN6-F1
#
_cell.length_a   1.000
_cell.length_b   1.000
_cell.length_c   1.000
_cell.angle_alpha   90.00
_cell.angle_beta   90.00
_cell.angle_gamma   90.00
#
_symmetry.space_group_name_H-M   'P 1'
#
loop_
_entity.id
_entity.type
_entity.pdbx_description
1 polymer ?
#
loop_
_entity_poly.entity_id
_entity_poly.type
_entity_poly.pdbx_seq_one_letter_code
_entity_poly.pdbx_strand_id
1 'polypeptide(L)'
;MKQFATLYTQLDQTTKTNAKVDALARYFEQADGQDRIWTVAILSHRRPKRTVNSTLLRTWAAEMAAVPLWLFEESYHVVGDLSEAIALTLPLPENDNPYSLTHWIEYIKALDKLEEEEKKQRITAAWNSMDYTERLVFNKLIMGGFRIGVSQKLMVR
;
A
#
# COMPACT_ATOMS: atom_id res chain seq x y z
N MET A 1 -6.92 -3.98 -6.30
CA MET A 1 -6.35 -3.50 -5.03
C MET A 1 -7.32 -3.77 -3.89
N LYS A 2 -8.60 -3.37 -4.00
CA LYS A 2 -9.66 -3.64 -3.01
C LYS A 2 -9.62 -5.03 -2.35
N GLN A 3 -9.53 -6.12 -3.13
CA GLN A 3 -9.43 -7.48 -2.58
C GLN A 3 -8.17 -7.68 -1.72
N PHE A 4 -7.02 -7.22 -2.19
CA PHE A 4 -5.76 -7.33 -1.46
C PHE A 4 -5.72 -6.42 -0.23
N ALA A 5 -6.29 -5.22 -0.32
CA ALA A 5 -6.46 -4.31 0.82
C ALA A 5 -7.37 -4.93 1.90
N THR A 6 -8.44 -5.61 1.50
CA THR A 6 -9.30 -6.37 2.40
C THR A 6 -8.53 -7.50 3.09
N LEU A 7 -7.73 -8.28 2.32
CA LEU A 7 -6.86 -9.30 2.89
C LEU A 7 -5.86 -8.70 3.89
N TYR A 8 -5.21 -7.59 3.54
CA TYR A 8 -4.28 -6.89 4.42
C TYR A 8 -4.93 -6.60 5.78
N THR A 9 -6.10 -5.95 5.77
CA THR A 9 -6.82 -5.58 6.99
C THR A 9 -7.19 -6.81 7.83
N GLN A 10 -7.68 -7.87 7.19
CA GLN A 10 -8.02 -9.12 7.90
C GLN A 10 -6.82 -9.76 8.58
N LEU A 11 -5.65 -9.73 7.93
CA LEU A 11 -4.43 -10.31 8.46
C LEU A 11 -3.79 -9.47 9.58
N ASP A 12 -3.93 -8.14 9.48
CA ASP A 12 -3.39 -7.18 10.45
C ASP A 12 -4.22 -7.16 11.74
N GLN A 13 -5.54 -7.26 11.62
CA GLN A 13 -6.48 -7.21 12.76
C GLN A 13 -6.61 -8.52 13.53
N THR A 14 -5.87 -9.58 13.16
CA THR A 14 -5.97 -10.88 13.83
C THR A 14 -4.62 -11.42 14.27
N THR A 15 -4.60 -11.99 15.47
CA THR A 15 -3.47 -12.77 15.99
C THR A 15 -3.68 -14.28 15.84
N LYS A 16 -4.89 -14.72 15.45
CA LYS A 16 -5.26 -16.14 15.36
C LYS A 16 -4.74 -16.75 14.06
N THR A 17 -3.87 -17.76 14.17
CA THR A 17 -3.28 -18.47 13.03
C THR A 17 -4.32 -18.98 12.03
N ASN A 18 -5.35 -19.69 12.50
CA ASN A 18 -6.37 -20.26 11.60
C ASN A 18 -7.17 -19.18 10.88
N ALA A 19 -7.48 -18.06 11.56
CA ALA A 19 -8.17 -16.94 10.91
C ALA A 19 -7.33 -16.33 9.75
N LYS A 20 -6.00 -16.29 9.90
CA LYS A 20 -5.10 -15.86 8.81
C LYS A 20 -5.10 -16.86 7.65
N VAL A 21 -5.07 -18.16 7.95
CA VAL A 21 -5.16 -19.22 6.93
C VAL A 21 -6.48 -19.10 6.16
N ASP A 22 -7.60 -18.95 6.85
CA ASP A 22 -8.92 -18.84 6.22
C ASP A 22 -9.03 -17.58 5.35
N ALA A 23 -8.47 -16.46 5.79
CA ALA A 23 -8.43 -15.22 5.01
C ALA A 23 -7.58 -15.38 3.73
N LEU A 24 -6.41 -16.02 3.85
CA LEU A 24 -5.54 -16.33 2.72
C LEU A 24 -6.22 -17.28 1.72
N ALA A 25 -6.83 -18.37 2.21
CA ALA A 25 -7.53 -19.33 1.37
C ALA A 25 -8.65 -18.65 0.57
N ARG A 26 -9.52 -17.89 1.25
CA ARG A 26 -10.59 -17.13 0.60
C ARG A 26 -10.08 -16.16 -0.46
N TYR A 27 -9.00 -15.44 -0.15
CA TYR A 27 -8.38 -14.54 -1.13
C TYR A 27 -7.83 -15.31 -2.33
N PHE A 28 -7.11 -16.41 -2.10
CA PHE A 28 -6.52 -17.22 -3.18
C PHE A 28 -7.55 -17.95 -4.03
N GLU A 29 -8.76 -18.20 -3.53
CA GLU A 29 -9.86 -18.74 -4.36
C GLU A 29 -10.38 -17.71 -5.36
N GLN A 30 -10.45 -16.43 -4.95
CA GLN A 30 -11.11 -15.35 -5.69
C GLN A 30 -10.16 -14.54 -6.57
N ALA A 31 -8.92 -14.34 -6.13
CA ALA A 31 -7.96 -13.50 -6.82
C ALA A 31 -7.57 -14.08 -8.20
N ASP A 32 -7.22 -13.21 -9.14
CA ASP A 32 -6.66 -13.63 -10.42
C ASP A 32 -5.26 -14.28 -10.25
N GLY A 33 -4.82 -15.08 -11.23
CA GLY A 33 -3.58 -15.84 -11.11
C GLY A 33 -2.34 -14.98 -10.83
N GLN A 34 -2.26 -13.76 -11.35
CA GLN A 34 -1.11 -12.89 -11.21
C GLN A 34 -1.09 -12.19 -9.84
N ASP A 35 -2.27 -11.77 -9.35
CA ASP A 35 -2.49 -11.23 -8.01
C ASP A 35 -2.17 -12.28 -6.94
N ARG A 36 -2.48 -13.56 -7.17
CA ARG A 36 -2.06 -14.65 -6.27
C ARG A 36 -0.54 -14.73 -6.15
N ILE A 37 0.17 -14.73 -7.28
CA ILE A 37 1.64 -14.79 -7.31
C ILE A 37 2.24 -13.59 -6.58
N TRP A 38 1.73 -12.39 -6.85
CA TRP A 38 2.20 -11.17 -6.19
C TRP A 38 1.93 -11.16 -4.70
N THR A 39 0.77 -11.66 -4.28
CA THR A 39 0.41 -11.78 -2.86
C THR A 39 1.39 -12.69 -2.13
N VAL A 40 1.68 -13.87 -2.70
CA VAL A 40 2.68 -14.78 -2.14
C VAL A 40 4.05 -14.10 -2.07
N ALA A 41 4.47 -13.38 -3.11
CA ALA A 41 5.73 -12.66 -3.13
C ALA A 41 5.82 -11.62 -2.01
N ILE A 42 4.81 -10.74 -1.88
CA ILE A 42 4.79 -9.65 -0.89
C ILE A 42 4.82 -10.19 0.54
N LEU A 43 3.98 -11.20 0.83
CA LEU A 43 3.91 -11.85 2.14
C LEU A 43 5.18 -12.64 2.47
N SER A 44 5.89 -13.13 1.45
CA SER A 44 7.21 -13.78 1.58
C SER A 44 8.37 -12.79 1.59
N HIS A 45 8.10 -11.49 1.82
CA HIS A 45 9.08 -10.40 1.84
C HIS A 45 9.80 -10.12 0.51
N ARG A 46 9.30 -10.63 -0.61
CA ARG A 46 9.79 -10.28 -1.97
C ARG A 46 8.96 -9.13 -2.53
N ARG A 47 9.54 -7.94 -2.54
CA ARG A 47 8.84 -6.68 -2.85
C ARG A 47 9.47 -5.97 -4.04
N PRO A 48 8.72 -5.10 -4.74
CA PRO A 48 9.31 -4.15 -5.67
C PRO A 48 10.40 -3.31 -4.99
N LYS A 49 11.42 -2.91 -5.74
CA LYS A 49 12.45 -1.98 -5.27
C LYS A 49 11.77 -0.64 -4.91
N ARG A 50 12.26 0.04 -3.88
CA ARG A 50 11.81 1.41 -3.55
C ARG A 50 12.15 2.33 -4.73
N THR A 51 11.11 2.90 -5.34
CA THR A 51 11.24 3.78 -6.52
C THR A 51 11.08 5.27 -6.19
N VAL A 52 10.57 5.60 -5.00
CA VAL A 52 10.29 6.98 -4.57
C VAL A 52 10.90 7.23 -3.19
N ASN A 53 11.52 8.40 -3.01
CA ASN A 53 12.08 8.85 -1.75
C ASN A 53 10.95 9.20 -0.74
N SER A 54 11.07 8.74 0.51
CA SER A 54 10.12 9.07 1.56
C SER A 54 9.99 10.57 1.84
N THR A 55 11.06 11.36 1.68
CA THR A 55 11.00 12.82 1.84
C THR A 55 10.05 13.45 0.81
N LEU A 56 10.12 12.99 -0.44
CA LEU A 56 9.20 13.45 -1.49
C LEU A 56 7.75 13.07 -1.19
N LEU A 57 7.52 11.84 -0.72
CA LEU A 57 6.17 11.40 -0.33
C LEU A 57 5.57 12.26 0.79
N ARG A 58 6.39 12.69 1.78
CA ARG A 58 5.95 13.62 2.84
C ARG A 58 5.54 14.96 2.27
N THR A 59 6.39 15.54 1.41
CA THR A 59 6.13 16.82 0.76
C THR A 59 4.85 16.77 -0.07
N TRP A 60 4.71 15.77 -0.95
CA TRP A 60 3.54 15.65 -1.82
C TRP A 60 2.25 15.37 -1.04
N ALA A 61 2.33 14.60 0.05
CA ALA A 61 1.18 14.36 0.90
C ALA A 61 0.72 15.64 1.62
N ALA A 62 1.66 16.42 2.17
CA ALA A 62 1.37 17.70 2.81
C ALA A 62 0.76 18.70 1.83
N GLU A 63 1.34 18.83 0.63
CA GLU A 63 0.83 19.68 -0.45
C GLU A 63 -0.59 19.28 -0.87
N MET A 64 -0.82 17.99 -1.12
CA MET A 64 -2.14 17.47 -1.55
C MET A 64 -3.21 17.63 -0.46
N ALA A 65 -2.83 17.52 0.81
CA ALA A 65 -3.72 17.76 1.94
C ALA A 65 -3.89 19.24 2.29
N ALA A 66 -3.21 20.15 1.59
CA ALA A 66 -3.19 21.59 1.87
C ALA A 66 -2.79 21.91 3.32
N VAL A 67 -1.85 21.14 3.88
CA VAL A 67 -1.27 21.38 5.21
C VAL A 67 0.20 21.73 5.11
N PRO A 68 0.73 22.60 5.99
CA PRO A 68 2.17 22.83 6.05
C PRO A 68 2.94 21.53 6.34
N LEU A 69 4.11 21.36 5.71
CA LEU A 69 4.94 20.16 5.88
C LEU A 69 5.25 19.88 7.37
N TRP A 70 5.57 20.90 8.15
CA TRP A 70 5.86 20.74 9.57
C TRP A 70 4.69 20.09 10.34
N LEU A 71 3.44 20.42 9.99
CA LEU A 71 2.26 19.88 10.65
C LEU A 71 2.03 18.41 10.27
N PHE A 72 2.31 18.06 9.01
CA PHE A 72 2.33 16.67 8.57
C PHE A 72 3.40 15.86 9.33
N GLU A 73 4.60 16.42 9.51
CA GLU A 73 5.69 15.76 10.22
C GLU A 73 5.36 15.52 11.71
N GLU A 74 4.79 16.52 12.39
CA GLU A 74 4.28 16.36 13.75
C GLU A 74 3.20 15.27 13.84
N SER A 75 2.27 15.24 12.88
CA SER A 75 1.23 14.20 12.82
C SER A 75 1.84 12.80 12.61
N TYR A 76 2.85 12.69 11.76
CA TYR A 76 3.59 11.45 11.55
C TYR A 76 4.29 10.96 12.83
N HIS A 77 4.84 11.86 13.65
CA HIS A 77 5.47 11.48 14.93
C HIS A 77 4.49 10.81 15.90
N VAL A 78 3.21 11.18 15.84
CA VAL A 78 2.14 10.56 16.64
C VAL A 78 1.73 9.20 16.08
N VAL A 79 1.59 9.09 14.75
CA VAL A 79 1.14 7.85 14.08
C VAL A 79 2.22 6.77 14.08
N GLY A 80 3.49 7.14 13.84
CA GLY A 80 4.62 6.21 13.85
C GLY A 80 4.81 5.38 12.57
N ASP A 81 3.86 5.39 11.63
CA ASP A 81 3.97 4.77 10.29
C ASP A 81 3.68 5.81 9.21
N LEU A 82 4.63 6.01 8.28
CA LEU A 82 4.48 7.02 7.22
C LEU A 82 3.37 6.67 6.23
N SER A 83 3.15 5.38 5.97
CA SER A 83 2.11 4.93 5.04
C SER A 83 0.73 5.28 5.58
N GLU A 84 0.56 5.08 6.89
CA GLU A 84 -0.65 5.41 7.63
C GLU A 84 -0.84 6.92 7.79
N ALA A 85 0.21 7.66 8.14
CA ALA A 85 0.13 9.13 8.23
C ALA A 85 -0.31 9.75 6.89
N ILE A 86 0.22 9.30 5.77
CA ILE A 86 -0.24 9.73 4.43
C ILE A 86 -1.70 9.32 4.22
N ALA A 87 -2.06 8.06 4.48
CA ALA A 87 -3.42 7.58 4.25
C ALA A 87 -4.49 8.34 5.05
N LEU A 88 -4.17 8.72 6.30
CA LEU A 88 -5.05 9.49 7.19
C LEU A 88 -5.18 10.97 6.80
N THR A 89 -4.10 11.57 6.31
CA THR A 89 -4.04 13.04 6.12
C THR A 89 -4.64 13.48 4.79
N LEU A 90 -4.59 12.62 3.77
CA LEU A 90 -5.05 12.97 2.43
C LEU A 90 -6.59 13.10 2.35
N PRO A 91 -7.12 14.04 1.54
CA PRO A 91 -8.56 14.26 1.38
C PRO A 91 -9.23 13.02 0.78
N LEU A 92 -10.56 12.94 0.85
CA LEU A 92 -11.32 11.85 0.23
C LEU A 92 -10.99 11.73 -1.26
N PRO A 93 -10.84 10.50 -1.80
CA PRO A 93 -10.60 10.32 -3.22
C PRO A 93 -11.81 10.78 -4.04
N GLU A 94 -11.55 11.40 -5.18
CA GLU A 94 -12.60 11.82 -6.13
C GLU A 94 -12.82 10.80 -7.24
N ASN A 95 -11.91 9.84 -7.41
CA ASN A 95 -11.96 8.85 -8.48
C ASN A 95 -12.10 7.43 -7.95
N ASP A 96 -12.64 6.54 -8.79
CA ASP A 96 -12.68 5.12 -8.52
C ASP A 96 -11.37 4.40 -8.89
N ASN A 97 -11.01 3.39 -8.10
CA ASN A 97 -9.91 2.48 -8.39
C ASN A 97 -10.43 1.06 -8.72
N PRO A 98 -10.57 0.71 -10.01
CA PRO A 98 -10.95 -0.64 -10.44
C PRO A 98 -9.73 -1.58 -10.56
N TYR A 99 -8.51 -1.10 -10.37
CA TYR A 99 -7.30 -1.82 -10.77
C TYR A 99 -6.87 -2.89 -9.77
N SER A 100 -6.31 -4.00 -10.26
CA SER A 100 -5.82 -5.16 -9.48
C SER A 100 -4.52 -4.88 -8.72
N LEU A 101 -4.08 -5.80 -7.85
CA LEU A 101 -2.78 -5.67 -7.18
C LEU A 101 -1.64 -5.66 -8.20
N THR A 102 -1.72 -6.54 -9.21
CA THR A 102 -0.74 -6.64 -10.30
C THR A 102 -0.55 -5.31 -10.99
N HIS A 103 -1.66 -4.64 -11.36
CA HIS A 103 -1.60 -3.32 -11.99
C HIS A 103 -0.78 -2.34 -11.14
N TRP A 104 -1.06 -2.25 -9.83
CA TRP A 104 -0.34 -1.31 -8.96
C TRP A 104 1.12 -1.67 -8.75
N ILE A 105 1.48 -2.95 -8.79
CA ILE A 105 2.90 -3.36 -8.74
C ILE A 105 3.63 -2.96 -10.02
N GLU A 106 3.01 -3.15 -11.18
CA GLU A 106 3.56 -2.70 -12.46
C GLU A 106 3.64 -1.17 -12.52
N TYR A 107 2.63 -0.49 -12.00
CA TYR A 107 2.59 0.96 -11.84
C TYR A 107 3.79 1.45 -11.04
N ILE A 108 4.05 0.86 -9.86
CA ILE A 108 5.18 1.20 -8.99
C ILE A 108 6.52 0.93 -9.68
N LYS A 109 6.65 -0.20 -10.39
CA LYS A 109 7.87 -0.53 -11.14
C LYS A 109 8.14 0.48 -12.26
N ALA A 110 7.09 0.94 -12.94
CA ALA A 110 7.22 1.92 -14.02
C ALA A 110 7.73 3.27 -13.51
N LEU A 111 7.49 3.61 -12.24
CA LEU A 111 8.00 4.86 -11.64
C LEU A 111 9.52 4.94 -11.65
N ASP A 112 10.26 3.83 -11.58
CA ASP A 112 11.73 3.84 -11.51
C ASP A 112 12.39 4.65 -12.64
N LYS A 113 11.76 4.67 -13.80
CA LYS A 113 12.27 5.29 -15.04
C LYS A 113 11.84 6.75 -15.24
N LEU A 114 11.00 7.28 -14.36
CA LEU A 114 10.40 8.60 -14.54
C LEU A 114 11.17 9.68 -13.77
N GLU A 115 11.05 10.90 -14.26
CA GLU A 115 11.53 12.08 -13.57
C GLU A 115 10.65 12.40 -12.36
N GLU A 116 11.16 13.22 -11.44
CA GLU A 116 10.50 13.53 -10.16
C GLU A 116 9.10 14.11 -10.34
N GLU A 117 8.92 15.04 -11.28
CA GLU A 117 7.63 15.69 -11.53
C GLU A 117 6.58 14.69 -12.05
N GLU A 118 6.97 13.79 -12.95
CA GLU A 118 6.09 12.73 -13.44
C GLU A 118 5.76 11.71 -12.34
N LYS A 119 6.72 11.40 -11.46
CA LYS A 119 6.48 10.56 -10.27
C LYS A 119 5.45 11.22 -9.37
N LYS A 120 5.60 12.52 -9.08
CA LYS A 120 4.67 13.30 -8.25
C LYS A 120 3.26 13.20 -8.80
N GLN A 121 3.07 13.53 -10.08
CA GLN A 121 1.76 13.48 -10.74
C GLN A 121 1.14 12.09 -10.68
N ARG A 122 1.93 11.04 -10.91
CA ARG A 122 1.45 9.66 -10.85
C ARG A 122 1.07 9.21 -9.44
N ILE A 123 1.83 9.60 -8.42
CA ILE A 123 1.55 9.24 -7.04
C ILE A 123 0.30 9.97 -6.53
N THR A 124 0.17 11.27 -6.79
CA THR A 124 -1.01 12.04 -6.35
C THR A 124 -2.28 11.58 -7.07
N ALA A 125 -2.19 11.25 -8.37
CA ALA A 125 -3.30 10.66 -9.11
C ALA A 125 -3.71 9.29 -8.53
N ALA A 126 -2.75 8.44 -8.18
CA ALA A 126 -3.03 7.16 -7.53
C ALA A 126 -3.74 7.37 -6.19
N TRP A 127 -3.24 8.25 -5.33
CA TRP A 127 -3.89 8.58 -4.06
C TRP A 127 -5.31 9.13 -4.23
N ASN A 128 -5.55 9.95 -5.26
CA ASN A 128 -6.89 10.50 -5.52
C ASN A 128 -7.90 9.46 -6.05
N SER A 129 -7.47 8.21 -6.27
CA SER A 129 -8.34 7.11 -6.67
C SER A 129 -8.58 6.07 -5.56
N MET A 130 -7.88 6.19 -4.43
CA MET A 130 -7.81 5.14 -3.41
C MET A 130 -8.48 5.57 -2.11
N ASP A 131 -9.22 4.64 -1.50
CA ASP A 131 -9.69 4.81 -0.12
C ASP A 131 -8.54 4.74 0.91
N TYR A 132 -8.87 4.93 2.18
CA TYR A 132 -7.90 4.86 3.28
C TYR A 132 -7.05 3.58 3.27
N THR A 133 -7.69 2.42 3.16
CA THR A 133 -7.01 1.12 3.27
C THR A 133 -6.15 0.88 2.04
N GLU A 134 -6.67 1.22 0.86
CA GLU A 134 -5.92 1.13 -0.40
C GLU A 134 -4.69 2.04 -0.39
N ARG A 135 -4.81 3.28 0.10
CA ARG A 135 -3.67 4.21 0.25
C ARG A 135 -2.63 3.65 1.20
N LEU A 136 -3.05 3.15 2.36
CA LEU A 136 -2.15 2.54 3.34
C LEU A 136 -1.33 1.42 2.70
N VAL A 137 -2.00 0.50 2.01
CA VAL A 137 -1.38 -0.65 1.37
C VAL A 137 -0.48 -0.24 0.21
N PHE A 138 -0.93 0.66 -0.67
CA PHE A 138 -0.14 1.20 -1.78
C PHE A 138 1.14 1.90 -1.29
N ASN A 139 1.03 2.73 -0.25
CA ASN A 139 2.17 3.40 0.36
C ASN A 139 3.16 2.40 0.96
N LYS A 140 2.68 1.33 1.61
CA LYS A 140 3.54 0.24 2.09
C LYS A 140 4.23 -0.48 0.93
N LEU A 141 3.63 -0.57 -0.26
CA LEU A 141 4.23 -1.23 -1.43
C LEU A 141 5.38 -0.39 -1.97
N ILE A 142 5.18 0.92 -2.10
CA ILE A 142 6.21 1.88 -2.55
C ILE A 142 7.39 1.92 -1.57
N MET A 143 7.09 2.01 -0.28
CA MET A 143 8.11 2.17 0.77
C MET A 143 8.67 0.83 1.25
N GLY A 144 8.17 -0.30 0.74
CA GLY A 144 8.62 -1.64 1.14
C GLY A 144 8.33 -1.98 2.60
N GLY A 145 7.34 -1.35 3.23
CA GLY A 145 7.02 -1.42 4.66
C GLY A 145 5.88 -2.37 5.03
N PHE A 146 5.93 -3.65 4.61
CA PHE A 146 4.94 -4.66 5.00
C PHE A 146 5.39 -5.46 6.22
N ARG A 147 4.64 -5.43 7.33
CA ARG A 147 4.83 -6.30 8.49
C ARG A 147 3.46 -6.79 8.95
N ILE A 148 3.02 -7.96 8.49
CA ILE A 148 1.64 -8.46 8.67
C ILE A 148 1.58 -9.71 9.57
N GLY A 149 2.72 -10.13 10.13
CA GLY A 149 2.78 -11.30 11.02
C GLY A 149 2.29 -12.58 10.33
N VAL A 150 2.61 -12.74 9.03
CA VAL A 150 2.44 -13.97 8.26
C VAL A 150 3.83 -14.55 8.05
N SER A 151 4.07 -15.76 8.55
CA SER A 151 5.34 -16.46 8.33
C SER A 151 5.31 -17.22 7.01
N GLN A 152 6.48 -17.48 6.41
CA GLN A 152 6.56 -18.35 5.23
C GLN A 152 5.96 -19.74 5.49
N LYS A 153 6.09 -20.27 6.71
CA LYS A 153 5.47 -21.55 7.11
C LYS A 153 3.95 -21.50 7.08
N LEU A 154 3.35 -20.34 7.38
CA LEU A 154 1.89 -20.16 7.32
C LEU A 154 1.38 -20.20 5.87
N MET A 155 2.18 -19.74 4.91
CA MET A 155 1.80 -19.66 3.49
C MET A 155 1.73 -21.02 2.78
N VAL A 156 2.41 -22.04 3.31
CA VAL A 156 2.51 -23.38 2.70
C VAL A 156 1.63 -24.42 3.39
N ARG A 157 0.79 -23.98 4.33
CA ARG A 157 -0.04 -24.84 5.18
C ARG A 157 -1.43 -25.00 4.59
#